data_AF-A0A6I7WE84-F1
#
_entry.id   AF-A0A6I7WE84-F1
#
_cell.length_a   1.000
_cell.length_b   1.000
_cell.length_c   1.000
_cell.angle_alpha   90.00
_cell.angle_beta   90.00
_cell.angle_gamma   90.00
#
_symmetry.space_group_name_H-M   'P 1'
#
loop_
_entity.id
_entity.type
_entity.pdbx_description
1 polymer ?
#
loop_
_entity_poly.entity_id
_entity_poly.type
_entity_poly.pdbx_seq_one_letter_code
_entity_poly.pdbx_strand_id
1 'polypeptide(L)'
;MERKSKVTQSAVNATCNHLQDDNKNVTVNAVIGVIGGSFSTVGDMVKLWRDEQAAHSAPLLQMPESVNQAMNKAAFDIWAAASGLAGESVERIQKEAGGAITKAKAELSEYAREVSRLERELEQANLKTIEQIKKANEMQEAAVKTISENAGYVAQLTEKDSQLYSLKADYSKLQSELVEIAKAANKPARKPRAKTTPKKAAE
;
A
#
# COMPACT_ATOMS: atom_id res chain seq x y z
N MET A 1 12.12 55.92 66.58
CA MET A 1 13.26 55.00 66.77
C MET A 1 12.70 53.66 67.15
N GLU A 2 12.58 52.75 66.18
CA GLU A 2 12.03 51.41 66.41
C GLU A 2 13.00 50.60 67.30
N ARG A 3 12.46 50.00 68.37
CA ARG A 3 13.23 49.16 69.27
C ARG A 3 13.61 47.88 68.52
N LYS A 4 14.90 47.74 68.19
CA LYS A 4 15.46 46.51 67.61
C LYS A 4 15.03 45.31 68.48
N SER A 5 14.42 44.30 67.86
CA SER A 5 13.92 43.12 68.57
C SER A 5 15.05 42.45 69.35
N LYS A 6 14.73 41.94 70.54
CA LYS A 6 15.71 41.23 71.37
C LYS A 6 16.01 39.89 70.71
N VAL A 7 17.28 39.64 70.38
CA VAL A 7 17.72 38.34 69.84
C VAL A 7 17.44 37.25 70.87
N THR A 8 16.87 36.13 70.43
CA THR A 8 16.50 34.99 71.28
C THR A 8 17.30 33.74 70.89
N GLN A 9 17.58 32.87 71.88
CA GLN A 9 18.28 31.60 71.67
C GLN A 9 17.58 30.71 70.63
N SER A 10 16.24 30.67 70.64
CA SER A 10 15.45 29.89 69.69
C SER A 10 15.65 30.33 68.24
N ALA A 11 15.70 31.65 67.99
CA ALA A 11 15.96 32.17 66.65
C ALA A 11 17.37 31.80 66.18
N VAL A 12 18.37 31.96 67.06
CA VAL A 12 19.76 31.58 66.79
C VAL A 12 19.88 30.10 66.46
N ASN A 13 19.28 29.22 67.26
CA ASN A 13 19.27 27.77 67.02
C ASN A 13 18.63 27.41 65.67
N ALA A 14 17.49 28.03 65.33
CA ALA A 14 16.82 27.80 64.05
C ALA A 14 17.68 28.22 62.84
N THR A 15 18.38 29.36 62.94
CA THR A 15 19.29 29.82 61.87
C THR A 15 20.54 28.95 61.77
N CYS A 16 21.10 28.50 62.91
CA CYS A 16 22.21 27.56 62.90
C CYS A 16 21.84 26.23 62.23
N ASN A 17 20.65 25.68 62.52
CA ASN A 17 20.15 24.47 61.88
C ASN A 17 19.95 24.67 60.37
N HIS A 18 19.34 25.79 59.95
CA HIS A 18 19.18 26.09 58.52
C HIS A 18 20.52 26.23 57.78
N LEU A 19 21.53 26.84 58.41
CA LEU A 19 22.87 26.91 57.83
C LEU A 19 23.52 25.52 57.71
N GLN A 20 23.26 24.64 58.67
CA GLN A 20 23.76 23.27 58.64
C GLN A 20 23.08 22.42 57.55
N ASP A 21 21.76 22.51 57.40
CA ASP A 21 20.99 21.81 56.36
C ASP A 21 21.42 22.26 54.94
N ASP A 22 21.78 23.52 54.80
CA ASP A 22 22.33 24.10 53.56
C ASP A 22 23.80 23.72 53.28
N ASN A 23 24.43 22.87 54.11
CA ASN A 23 25.87 22.56 54.10
C ASN A 23 26.78 23.81 54.17
N LYS A 24 26.33 24.87 54.86
CA LYS A 24 27.11 26.11 55.06
C LYS A 24 27.75 26.13 56.46
N ASN A 25 28.92 26.76 56.56
CA ASN A 25 29.61 26.91 57.84
C ASN A 25 28.82 27.79 58.82
N VAL A 26 28.40 27.22 59.96
CA VAL A 26 27.71 27.93 61.03
C VAL A 26 28.68 28.87 61.77
N THR A 27 28.92 30.06 61.20
CA THR A 27 29.75 31.11 61.81
C THR A 27 28.88 32.16 62.50
N VAL A 28 29.41 32.79 63.56
CA VAL A 28 28.68 33.84 64.30
C VAL A 28 28.29 35.00 63.37
N ASN A 29 29.16 35.34 62.39
CA ASN A 29 28.87 36.37 61.39
C ASN A 29 27.72 35.98 60.44
N ALA A 30 27.63 34.71 60.04
CA ALA A 30 26.53 34.24 59.18
C ALA A 30 25.18 34.32 59.92
N VAL A 31 25.17 33.97 61.21
CA VAL A 31 23.97 34.05 62.05
C VAL A 31 23.56 35.52 62.30
N ILE A 32 24.52 36.41 62.56
CA ILE A 32 24.28 37.86 62.70
C ILE A 32 23.76 38.45 61.38
N GLY A 33 24.23 37.99 60.24
CA GLY A 33 23.76 38.44 58.92
C GLY A 33 22.27 38.17 58.67
N VAL A 34 21.70 37.16 59.34
CA VAL A 34 20.30 36.75 59.18
C VAL A 34 19.39 37.34 60.26
N ILE A 35 19.78 37.26 61.54
CA ILE A 35 18.92 37.66 62.68
C ILE A 35 19.27 39.06 63.21
N GLY A 36 20.49 39.53 62.98
CA GLY A 36 21.06 40.70 63.65
C GLY A 36 21.47 40.41 65.10
N GLY A 37 22.12 41.40 65.74
CA GLY A 37 22.57 41.31 67.14
C GLY A 37 24.04 41.68 67.34
N SER A 38 24.46 41.78 68.59
CA SER A 38 25.87 41.97 68.97
C SER A 38 26.64 40.65 68.90
N PHE A 39 27.90 40.75 68.46
CA PHE A 39 28.80 39.59 68.30
C PHE A 39 28.98 38.78 69.59
N SER A 40 29.08 39.44 70.74
CA SER A 40 29.17 38.77 72.05
C SER A 40 27.91 37.95 72.35
N THR A 41 26.73 38.55 72.21
CA THR A 41 25.45 37.92 72.56
C THR A 41 25.12 36.75 71.63
N VAL A 42 25.28 36.93 70.32
CA VAL A 42 25.06 35.82 69.36
C VAL A 42 26.16 34.78 69.48
N GLY A 43 27.40 35.19 69.79
CA GLY A 43 28.52 34.29 70.02
C GLY A 43 28.27 33.29 71.15
N ASP A 44 27.79 33.77 72.30
CA ASP A 44 27.44 32.93 73.45
C ASP A 44 26.28 31.96 73.11
N MET A 45 25.26 32.45 72.39
CA MET A 45 24.11 31.64 71.98
C MET A 45 24.48 30.56 70.95
N VAL A 46 25.32 30.88 69.97
CA VAL A 46 25.82 29.92 68.96
C VAL A 46 26.76 28.90 69.62
N LYS A 47 27.53 29.31 70.64
CA LYS A 47 28.36 28.38 71.42
C LYS A 47 27.49 27.38 72.19
N LEU A 48 26.45 27.87 72.87
CA LEU A 48 25.49 27.01 73.56
C LEU A 48 24.85 26.00 72.59
N TRP A 49 24.44 26.45 71.41
CA TRP A 49 23.91 25.56 70.36
C TRP A 49 24.94 24.52 69.90
N ARG A 50 26.22 24.89 69.74
CA ARG A 50 27.27 23.91 69.38
C ARG A 50 27.48 22.88 70.48
N ASP A 51 27.46 23.30 71.73
CA ASP A 51 27.62 22.41 72.88
C ASP A 51 26.40 21.46 73.00
N GLU A 52 25.19 21.97 72.74
CA GLU A 52 23.96 21.16 72.63
C GLU A 52 24.01 20.18 71.46
N GLN A 53 24.50 20.60 70.29
CA GLN A 53 24.66 19.74 69.12
C GLN A 53 25.75 18.68 69.34
N ALA A 54 26.84 19.02 70.02
CA ALA A 54 27.88 18.07 70.40
C ALA A 54 27.36 17.03 71.41
N ALA A 55 26.45 17.43 72.32
CA ALA A 55 25.79 16.51 73.23
C ALA A 55 24.73 15.61 72.54
N HIS A 56 24.03 16.12 71.52
CA HIS A 56 23.09 15.34 70.71
C HIS A 56 23.77 14.46 69.66
N SER A 57 24.99 14.84 69.24
CA SER A 57 25.90 14.01 68.45
C SER A 57 26.59 13.00 69.36
N ALA A 58 25.81 12.19 70.07
CA ALA A 58 26.33 10.98 70.70
C ALA A 58 27.13 10.19 69.66
N PRO A 59 28.23 9.51 70.04
CA PRO A 59 29.05 8.80 69.06
C PRO A 59 28.14 7.89 68.24
N LEU A 60 28.15 8.07 66.92
CA LEU A 60 27.53 7.14 65.98
C LEU A 60 27.83 5.73 66.48
N LEU A 61 26.80 4.99 66.89
CA LEU A 61 26.95 3.58 67.24
C LEU A 61 27.57 2.91 66.02
N GLN A 62 28.89 2.70 66.06
CA GLN A 62 29.57 2.00 65.00
C GLN A 62 29.01 0.59 65.01
N MET A 63 28.34 0.23 63.91
CA MET A 63 27.90 -1.15 63.73
C MET A 63 29.12 -2.06 63.91
N PRO A 64 29.01 -3.12 64.73
CA PRO A 64 30.09 -4.07 64.90
C PRO A 64 30.57 -4.55 63.54
N GLU A 65 31.89 -4.70 63.39
CA GLU A 65 32.52 -5.06 62.12
C GLU A 65 31.94 -6.34 61.50
N SER A 66 31.53 -7.30 62.35
CA SER A 66 30.85 -8.52 61.92
C SER A 66 29.52 -8.26 61.21
N VAL A 67 28.76 -7.24 61.62
CA VAL A 67 27.49 -6.84 60.99
C VAL A 67 27.75 -6.16 59.65
N ASN A 68 28.76 -5.29 59.57
CA ASN A 68 29.15 -4.64 58.31
C ASN A 68 29.63 -5.67 57.28
N GLN A 69 30.44 -6.64 57.68
CA GLN A 69 30.90 -7.71 56.81
C GLN A 69 29.75 -8.58 56.32
N ALA A 70 28.81 -8.94 57.21
CA ALA A 70 27.61 -9.68 56.82
C ALA A 70 26.75 -8.90 55.82
N MET A 71 26.58 -7.58 56.03
CA MET A 71 25.83 -6.71 55.13
C MET A 71 26.51 -6.59 53.76
N ASN A 72 27.82 -6.40 53.71
CA ASN A 72 28.59 -6.33 52.47
C ASN A 72 28.54 -7.64 51.69
N LYS A 73 28.65 -8.78 52.38
CA LYS A 73 28.51 -10.10 51.77
C LYS A 73 27.11 -10.30 51.19
N ALA A 74 26.05 -9.97 51.93
CA ALA A 74 24.68 -10.07 51.44
C ALA A 74 24.45 -9.15 50.24
N ALA A 75 24.99 -7.93 50.24
CA ALA A 75 24.92 -7.02 49.10
C ALA A 75 25.62 -7.61 47.85
N PHE A 76 26.79 -8.24 48.04
CA PHE A 76 27.48 -8.93 46.96
C PHE A 76 26.68 -10.11 46.42
N ASP A 77 26.14 -10.96 47.29
CA ASP A 77 25.35 -12.14 46.90
C ASP A 77 24.08 -11.72 46.14
N ILE A 78 23.39 -10.66 46.60
CA ILE A 78 22.22 -10.08 45.91
C ILE A 78 22.62 -9.52 44.54
N TRP A 79 23.73 -8.78 44.47
CA TRP A 79 24.19 -8.21 43.21
C TRP A 79 24.63 -9.28 42.21
N ALA A 80 25.30 -10.33 42.67
CA ALA A 80 25.70 -11.47 41.85
C ALA A 80 24.46 -12.21 41.31
N ALA A 81 23.48 -12.48 42.17
CA ALA A 81 22.22 -13.12 41.77
C ALA A 81 21.42 -12.25 40.77
N ALA A 82 21.32 -10.94 41.03
CA ALA A 82 20.62 -10.01 40.16
C ALA A 82 21.32 -9.88 38.79
N SER A 83 22.65 -9.82 38.79
CA SER A 83 23.45 -9.74 37.56
C SER A 83 23.39 -11.02 36.75
N GLY A 84 23.40 -12.19 37.41
CA GLY A 84 23.18 -13.48 36.76
C GLY A 84 21.80 -13.57 36.08
N LEU A 85 20.73 -13.24 36.82
CA LEU A 85 19.37 -13.25 36.29
C LEU A 85 19.18 -12.26 35.14
N ALA A 86 19.79 -11.07 35.25
CA ALA A 86 19.77 -10.08 34.18
C ALA A 86 20.51 -10.59 32.93
N GLY A 87 21.67 -11.22 33.12
CA GLY A 87 22.45 -11.84 32.04
C GLY A 87 21.65 -12.93 31.31
N GLU A 88 21.05 -13.86 32.04
CA GLU A 88 20.20 -14.92 31.48
C GLU A 88 19.00 -14.36 30.72
N SER A 89 18.36 -13.31 31.26
CA SER A 89 17.24 -12.64 30.61
C SER A 89 17.65 -12.00 29.28
N VAL A 90 18.78 -11.29 29.26
CA VAL A 90 19.33 -10.67 28.04
C VAL A 90 19.68 -11.73 27.01
N GLU A 91 20.36 -12.80 27.40
CA GLU A 91 20.73 -13.89 26.50
C GLU A 91 19.49 -14.57 25.91
N ARG A 92 18.47 -14.83 26.74
CA ARG A 92 17.19 -15.40 26.29
C ARG A 92 16.52 -14.49 25.26
N ILE A 93 16.38 -13.20 25.56
CA ILE A 93 15.77 -12.22 24.65
C ILE A 93 16.55 -12.16 23.34
N GLN A 94 17.88 -12.12 23.40
CA GLN A 94 18.73 -12.05 22.21
C GLN A 94 18.57 -13.30 21.34
N LYS A 95 18.52 -14.49 21.95
CA LYS A 95 18.32 -15.76 21.25
C LYS A 95 16.93 -15.85 20.61
N GLU A 96 15.89 -15.50 21.35
CA GLU A 96 14.51 -15.50 20.86
C GLU A 96 14.32 -14.49 19.72
N ALA A 97 14.81 -13.27 19.90
CA ALA A 97 14.75 -12.23 18.88
C ALA A 97 15.57 -12.61 17.64
N GLY A 98 16.78 -13.15 17.82
CA GLY A 98 17.60 -13.64 16.72
C GLY A 98 16.93 -14.76 15.94
N GLY A 99 16.29 -15.71 16.64
CA GLY A 99 15.49 -16.77 16.03
C GLY A 99 14.30 -16.23 15.25
N ALA A 100 13.53 -15.30 15.85
CA ALA A 100 12.38 -14.67 15.22
C ALA A 100 12.78 -13.87 13.95
N ILE A 101 13.86 -13.10 14.02
CA ILE A 101 14.39 -12.35 12.86
C ILE A 101 14.82 -13.30 11.75
N THR A 102 15.49 -14.40 12.10
CA THR A 102 15.96 -15.38 11.12
C THR A 102 14.79 -16.06 10.42
N LYS A 103 13.77 -16.46 11.18
CA LYS A 103 12.53 -17.03 10.66
C LYS A 103 11.80 -16.04 9.75
N ALA A 104 11.61 -14.81 10.20
CA ALA A 104 10.94 -13.77 9.40
C ALA A 104 11.69 -13.47 8.09
N LYS A 105 13.03 -13.46 8.11
CA LYS A 105 13.85 -13.30 6.90
C LYS A 105 13.70 -14.48 5.94
N ALA A 106 13.63 -15.71 6.46
CA ALA A 106 13.41 -16.90 5.65
C ALA A 106 12.03 -16.85 4.97
N GLU A 107 10.97 -16.57 5.73
CA GLU A 107 9.61 -16.41 5.22
C GLU A 107 9.51 -15.30 4.17
N LEU A 108 10.10 -14.12 4.45
CA LEU A 108 10.15 -13.01 3.48
C LEU A 108 10.87 -13.42 2.19
N SER A 109 11.98 -14.16 2.28
CA SER A 109 12.68 -14.65 1.10
C SER A 109 11.84 -15.65 0.30
N GLU A 110 11.04 -16.49 0.95
CA GLU A 110 10.13 -17.42 0.28
C GLU A 110 9.00 -16.67 -0.42
N TYR A 111 8.33 -15.74 0.27
CA TYR A 111 7.30 -14.90 -0.34
C TYR A 111 7.83 -14.08 -1.51
N ALA A 112 9.03 -13.51 -1.41
CA ALA A 112 9.65 -12.77 -2.51
C ALA A 112 9.88 -13.66 -3.74
N ARG A 113 10.34 -14.91 -3.55
CA ARG A 113 10.51 -15.87 -4.65
C ARG A 113 9.17 -16.24 -5.28
N GLU A 114 8.15 -16.45 -4.45
CA GLU A 114 6.82 -16.83 -4.93
C GLU A 114 6.16 -15.69 -5.71
N VAL A 115 6.28 -14.45 -5.24
CA VAL A 115 5.85 -13.25 -5.99
C VAL A 115 6.55 -13.19 -7.34
N SER A 116 7.88 -13.33 -7.38
CA SER A 116 8.62 -13.35 -8.65
C SER A 116 8.21 -14.50 -9.59
N ARG A 117 7.81 -15.65 -9.05
CA ARG A 117 7.29 -16.77 -9.84
C ARG A 117 5.93 -16.40 -10.46
N LEU A 118 5.01 -15.89 -9.65
CA LEU A 118 3.68 -15.48 -10.08
C LEU A 118 3.71 -14.34 -11.10
N GLU A 119 4.59 -13.35 -10.91
CA GLU A 119 4.78 -12.26 -11.88
C GLU A 119 5.23 -12.78 -13.25
N ARG A 120 6.14 -13.77 -13.28
CA ARG A 120 6.57 -14.41 -14.55
C ARG A 120 5.44 -15.21 -15.20
N GLU A 121 4.65 -15.91 -14.40
CA GLU A 121 3.50 -16.66 -14.92
C GLU A 121 2.42 -15.76 -15.49
N LEU A 122 2.14 -14.64 -14.81
CA LEU A 122 1.24 -13.61 -15.29
C LEU A 122 1.72 -13.01 -16.62
N GLU A 123 3.01 -12.69 -16.72
CA GLU A 123 3.59 -12.16 -17.96
C GLU A 123 3.47 -13.18 -19.11
N GLN A 124 3.78 -14.45 -18.86
CA GLN A 124 3.61 -15.51 -19.86
C GLN A 124 2.14 -15.68 -20.29
N ALA A 125 1.20 -15.59 -19.35
CA ALA A 125 -0.23 -15.67 -19.65
C ALA A 125 -0.70 -14.47 -20.48
N ASN A 126 -0.20 -13.26 -20.18
CA ASN A 126 -0.48 -12.06 -20.97
C ASN A 126 0.05 -12.18 -22.40
N LEU A 127 1.29 -12.65 -22.58
CA LEU A 127 1.86 -12.87 -23.91
C LEU A 127 1.05 -13.87 -24.73
N LYS A 128 0.62 -14.99 -24.12
CA LYS A 128 -0.25 -15.98 -24.77
C LYS A 128 -1.61 -15.38 -25.14
N THR A 129 -2.17 -14.53 -24.29
CA THR A 129 -3.45 -13.86 -24.54
C THR A 129 -3.34 -12.90 -25.72
N ILE A 130 -2.26 -12.10 -25.78
CA ILE A 130 -1.99 -11.19 -26.90
C ILE A 130 -1.85 -11.98 -28.21
N GLU A 131 -1.13 -13.10 -28.19
CA GLU A 131 -0.97 -13.97 -29.36
C GLU A 131 -2.32 -14.55 -29.84
N GLN A 132 -3.15 -15.01 -28.89
CA GLN A 132 -4.49 -15.52 -29.21
C GLN A 132 -5.40 -14.45 -29.79
N ILE A 133 -5.38 -13.23 -29.23
CA ILE A 133 -6.14 -12.09 -29.76
C ILE A 133 -5.68 -11.76 -31.18
N LYS A 134 -4.37 -11.74 -31.43
CA LYS A 134 -3.82 -11.51 -32.77
C LYS A 134 -4.31 -12.55 -33.76
N LYS A 135 -4.23 -13.84 -33.40
CA LYS A 135 -4.71 -14.93 -34.24
C LYS A 135 -6.22 -14.85 -34.49
N ALA A 136 -7.00 -14.47 -33.48
CA ALA A 136 -8.45 -14.27 -33.62
C ALA A 136 -8.76 -13.15 -34.61
N ASN A 137 -8.04 -12.02 -34.53
CA ASN A 137 -8.20 -10.90 -35.46
C ASN A 137 -7.83 -11.31 -36.90
N GLU A 138 -6.71 -12.01 -37.10
CA GLU A 138 -6.30 -12.50 -38.42
C GLU A 138 -7.36 -13.45 -39.03
N MET A 139 -7.92 -14.35 -38.22
CA MET A 139 -9.02 -15.23 -38.67
C MET A 139 -10.29 -14.45 -39.00
N GLN A 140 -10.59 -13.41 -38.22
CA GLN A 140 -11.76 -12.56 -38.45
C GLN A 140 -11.61 -11.74 -39.74
N GLU A 141 -10.44 -11.17 -40.00
CA GLU A 141 -10.12 -10.48 -41.26
C GLU A 141 -10.23 -11.43 -42.46
N ALA A 142 -9.69 -12.65 -42.36
CA ALA A 142 -9.81 -13.66 -43.39
C ALA A 142 -11.28 -14.04 -43.65
N ALA A 143 -12.08 -14.23 -42.60
CA ALA A 143 -13.50 -14.52 -42.71
C ALA A 143 -14.26 -13.38 -43.41
N VAL A 144 -13.99 -12.13 -43.04
CA VAL A 144 -14.61 -10.95 -43.69
C VAL A 144 -14.25 -10.89 -45.17
N LYS A 145 -12.99 -11.17 -45.53
CA LYS A 145 -12.52 -11.23 -46.93
C LYS A 145 -13.28 -12.31 -47.71
N THR A 146 -13.38 -13.52 -47.17
CA THR A 146 -14.11 -14.62 -47.82
C THR A 146 -15.61 -14.32 -47.95
N ILE A 147 -16.23 -13.68 -46.96
CA ILE A 147 -17.64 -13.26 -47.04
C ILE A 147 -17.83 -12.23 -48.17
N SER A 148 -16.93 -11.25 -48.28
CA SER A 148 -16.96 -10.25 -49.35
C SER A 148 -16.77 -10.88 -50.74
N GLU A 149 -15.81 -11.78 -50.89
CA GLU A 149 -15.58 -12.53 -52.14
C GLU A 149 -16.81 -13.36 -52.53
N ASN A 150 -17.40 -14.07 -51.58
CA ASN A 150 -18.63 -14.84 -51.79
C ASN A 150 -19.81 -13.94 -52.21
N ALA A 151 -19.99 -12.78 -51.57
CA ALA A 151 -21.02 -11.82 -51.98
C ALA A 151 -20.80 -11.33 -53.43
N GLY A 152 -19.53 -11.09 -53.81
CA GLY A 152 -19.15 -10.75 -55.17
C GLY A 152 -19.46 -11.86 -56.18
N TYR A 153 -19.16 -13.12 -55.85
CA TYR A 153 -19.49 -14.27 -56.70
C TYR A 153 -21.00 -14.46 -56.85
N VAL A 154 -21.77 -14.30 -55.77
CA VAL A 154 -23.24 -14.35 -55.82
C VAL A 154 -23.79 -13.27 -56.74
N ALA A 155 -23.30 -12.03 -56.64
CA ALA A 155 -23.72 -10.94 -57.53
C ALA A 155 -23.40 -11.25 -59.01
N GLN A 156 -22.21 -11.78 -59.30
CA GLN A 156 -21.85 -12.18 -60.67
C GLN A 156 -22.71 -13.32 -61.20
N LEU A 157 -23.05 -14.30 -60.36
CA LEU A 157 -23.96 -15.38 -60.74
C LEU A 157 -25.35 -14.85 -61.08
N THR A 158 -25.88 -13.95 -60.25
CA THR A 158 -27.20 -13.34 -60.51
C THR A 158 -27.24 -12.54 -61.81
N GLU A 159 -26.16 -11.83 -62.15
CA GLU A 159 -26.04 -11.10 -63.41
C GLU A 159 -25.92 -12.07 -64.61
N LYS A 160 -25.20 -13.18 -64.47
CA LYS A 160 -25.11 -14.17 -65.55
C LYS A 160 -26.43 -14.90 -65.75
N ASP A 161 -27.17 -15.18 -64.69
CA ASP A 161 -28.52 -15.74 -64.78
C ASP A 161 -29.46 -14.79 -65.51
N SER A 162 -29.42 -13.47 -65.21
CA SER A 162 -30.24 -12.47 -65.91
C SER A 162 -29.91 -12.42 -67.41
N GLN A 163 -28.63 -12.46 -67.77
CA GLN A 163 -28.16 -12.53 -69.16
C GLN A 163 -28.59 -13.82 -69.87
N LEU A 164 -28.57 -14.96 -69.17
CA LEU A 164 -29.07 -16.22 -69.74
C LEU A 164 -30.57 -16.17 -69.96
N TYR A 165 -31.34 -15.55 -69.07
CA TYR A 165 -32.79 -15.38 -69.26
C TYR A 165 -33.10 -14.49 -70.48
N SER A 166 -32.41 -13.37 -70.65
CA SER A 166 -32.61 -12.50 -71.81
C SER A 166 -32.22 -13.21 -73.11
N LEU A 167 -31.07 -13.88 -73.14
CA LEU A 167 -30.60 -14.60 -74.33
C LEU A 167 -31.54 -15.76 -74.71
N LYS A 168 -32.08 -16.50 -73.72
CA LYS A 168 -33.10 -17.53 -73.96
C LYS A 168 -34.38 -16.93 -74.55
N ALA A 169 -34.83 -15.78 -74.04
CA ALA A 169 -36.00 -15.09 -74.56
C ALA A 169 -35.80 -14.63 -76.00
N ASP A 170 -34.64 -14.06 -76.31
CA ASP A 170 -34.32 -13.62 -77.67
C ASP A 170 -34.15 -14.80 -78.64
N TYR A 171 -33.56 -15.90 -78.20
CA TYR A 171 -33.49 -17.13 -78.98
C TYR A 171 -34.88 -17.71 -79.29
N SER A 172 -35.78 -17.70 -78.30
CA SER A 172 -37.18 -18.12 -78.50
C SER A 172 -37.90 -17.22 -79.50
N LYS A 173 -37.68 -15.90 -79.47
CA LYS A 173 -38.25 -14.97 -80.46
C LYS A 173 -37.71 -15.26 -81.86
N LEU A 174 -36.39 -15.39 -81.99
CA LEU A 174 -35.74 -15.69 -83.27
C LEU A 174 -36.25 -17.01 -83.87
N GLN A 175 -36.40 -18.05 -83.05
CA GLN A 175 -37.00 -19.31 -83.49
C GLN A 175 -38.43 -19.13 -84.00
N SER A 176 -39.26 -18.33 -83.31
CA SER A 176 -40.62 -18.05 -83.76
C SER A 176 -40.65 -17.29 -85.09
N GLU A 177 -39.77 -16.30 -85.27
CA GLU A 177 -39.65 -15.53 -86.51
C GLU A 177 -39.19 -16.41 -87.68
N LEU A 178 -38.19 -17.28 -87.48
CA LEU A 178 -37.74 -18.22 -88.50
C LEU A 178 -38.84 -19.18 -88.92
N VAL A 179 -39.66 -19.66 -87.98
CA VAL A 179 -40.83 -20.50 -88.28
C VAL A 179 -41.85 -19.72 -89.11
N GLU A 180 -42.13 -18.46 -88.78
CA GLU A 180 -43.05 -17.63 -89.56
C GLU A 180 -42.52 -17.33 -90.97
N ILE A 181 -41.23 -17.06 -91.13
CA ILE A 181 -40.58 -16.90 -92.45
C ILE A 181 -40.68 -18.19 -93.26
N ALA A 182 -40.40 -19.35 -92.65
CA ALA A 182 -40.52 -20.64 -93.32
C ALA A 182 -41.97 -20.93 -93.77
N LYS A 183 -42.97 -20.61 -92.93
CA LYS A 183 -44.39 -20.70 -93.30
C LYS A 183 -44.76 -19.75 -94.44
N ALA A 184 -44.25 -18.52 -94.43
CA ALA A 184 -44.50 -17.52 -95.46
C ALA A 184 -43.89 -17.92 -96.80
N ALA A 185 -42.68 -18.47 -96.80
CA ALA A 185 -42.00 -18.98 -97.98
C ALA A 185 -42.72 -20.19 -98.61
N ASN A 186 -43.42 -21.00 -97.80
CA ASN A 186 -44.11 -22.22 -98.27
C ASN A 186 -45.58 -21.99 -98.67
N LYS A 187 -46.04 -20.73 -98.78
CA LYS A 187 -47.44 -20.39 -99.10
C LYS A 187 -47.65 -20.37 -100.63
N PRO A 188 -48.56 -21.20 -101.20
CA PRO A 188 -48.73 -21.27 -102.65
C PRO A 188 -49.33 -20.00 -103.23
N ALA A 189 -48.83 -19.56 -104.39
CA ALA A 189 -49.25 -18.35 -105.09
C ALA A 189 -50.77 -18.36 -105.40
N ARG A 190 -51.49 -17.34 -104.90
CA ARG A 190 -52.94 -17.21 -105.04
C ARG A 190 -53.26 -16.59 -106.42
N LYS A 191 -53.96 -17.34 -107.29
CA LYS A 191 -54.41 -16.88 -108.62
C LYS A 191 -55.29 -15.61 -108.53
N PRO A 192 -55.18 -14.65 -109.46
CA PRO A 192 -55.93 -13.41 -109.42
C PRO A 192 -57.40 -13.60 -109.84
N ARG A 193 -58.32 -12.95 -109.13
CA ARG A 193 -59.78 -13.04 -109.34
C ARG A 193 -60.23 -11.91 -110.28
N ALA A 194 -60.91 -12.28 -111.37
CA ALA A 194 -61.38 -11.36 -112.40
C ALA A 194 -62.53 -10.44 -111.90
N LYS A 195 -62.51 -9.18 -112.35
CA LYS A 195 -63.59 -8.19 -112.20
C LYS A 195 -64.78 -8.58 -113.08
N THR A 196 -65.98 -8.63 -112.51
CA THR A 196 -67.26 -8.66 -113.25
C THR A 196 -67.95 -7.30 -113.15
N THR A 197 -68.24 -6.72 -114.31
CA THR A 197 -68.98 -5.47 -114.56
C THR A 197 -70.49 -5.60 -114.31
N PRO A 198 -71.22 -4.49 -114.09
CA PRO A 198 -72.64 -4.52 -113.75
C PRO A 198 -73.53 -4.62 -115.00
N LYS A 199 -74.64 -5.37 -114.91
CA LYS A 199 -75.63 -5.54 -115.98
C LYS A 199 -76.86 -4.67 -115.73
N LYS A 200 -77.27 -3.97 -116.80
CA LYS A 200 -78.39 -3.03 -116.97
C LYS A 200 -79.71 -3.79 -117.30
N ALA A 201 -80.83 -3.03 -117.26
CA ALA A 201 -82.17 -3.24 -117.87
C ALA A 201 -83.27 -3.73 -116.89
N ALA A 202 -84.29 -2.89 -116.62
CA ALA A 202 -85.61 -2.76 -117.32
C ALA A 202 -86.64 -3.68 -116.63
N GLU A 203 -87.84 -3.29 -116.22
CA GLU A 203 -88.86 -2.33 -116.69
C GLU A 203 -89.43 -1.48 -115.54
#